data_AF-A0A382F651-F1
#
_entry.id   AF-A0A382F651-F1
#
_cell.length_a   1.000
_cell.length_b   1.000
_cell.length_c   1.000
_cell.angle_alpha   90.00
_cell.angle_beta   90.00
_cell.angle_gamma   90.00
#
_symmetry.space_group_name_H-M   'P 1'
#
loop_
_entity.id
_entity.type
_entity.pdbx_description
1 polymer ?
#
loop_
_entity_poly.entity_id
_entity_poly.type
_entity_poly.pdbx_seq_one_letter_code
_entity_poly.pdbx_strand_id
1 'polypeptide(L)' 'MILDKIVGHKLKELEYAREHIPLQELKAQVSHLAPTRDFRSAIGTLGQIDLIAEIKKKSPS' A
#
# COMPACT_ATOMS: atom_id res chain seq x y z
N MET A 1 1.19 0.87 22.57
CA MET A 1 1.54 -0.38 21.85
C MET A 1 2.43 -0.05 20.65
N ILE A 2 3.16 -1.02 20.08
CA ILE A 2 3.99 -0.76 18.88
C ILE A 2 3.14 -0.27 17.69
N LEU A 3 1.91 -0.75 17.57
CA LEU A 3 0.95 -0.31 16.56
C LEU A 3 0.62 1.19 16.70
N ASP A 4 0.36 1.68 17.91
CA ASP A 4 0.08 3.10 18.13
C ASP A 4 1.23 4.01 17.70
N LYS A 5 2.48 3.56 17.91
CA LYS A 5 3.67 4.29 17.44
C LYS A 5 3.72 4.33 15.91
N ILE A 6 3.41 3.22 15.23
CA ILE A 6 3.35 3.14 13.76
C ILE A 6 2.27 4.09 13.23
N VAL A 7 1.06 4.03 13.80
CA VAL A 7 -0.07 4.86 13.39
C VAL A 7 0.25 6.34 13.61
N GLY A 8 0.76 6.71 14.79
CA GLY A 8 1.13 8.09 15.10
C GLY A 8 2.20 8.66 14.16
N HIS A 9 3.17 7.83 13.73
CA HIS A 9 4.15 8.25 12.73
C HIS A 9 3.53 8.41 11.33
N LYS A 10 2.67 7.47 10.91
CA LYS A 10 2.01 7.53 9.59
C LYS A 10 1.07 8.71 9.43
N LEU A 11 0.42 9.18 10.49
CA LEU A 11 -0.40 10.39 10.43
C LEU A 11 0.43 11.63 10.06
N LYS A 12 1.61 11.79 10.69
CA LYS A 12 2.53 12.90 10.37
C LYS A 12 3.08 12.81 8.95
N GLU A 13 3.42 11.60 8.49
CA GLU A 13 3.84 11.38 7.11
C GLU A 13 2.72 11.73 6.11
N LEU A 14 1.47 11.39 6.44
CA LEU A 14 0.32 11.69 5.60
C LEU A 14 0.05 13.20 5.51
N GLU A 15 0.16 13.92 6.63
CA GLU A 15 0.06 15.39 6.64
C GLU A 15 1.10 16.01 5.72
N TYR A 16 2.37 15.62 5.87
CA TYR A 16 3.45 16.04 5.00
C TYR A 16 3.17 15.72 3.52
N ALA A 17 2.79 14.48 3.20
CA ALA A 17 2.52 14.08 1.81
C ALA A 17 1.38 14.88 1.17
N ARG A 18 0.33 15.21 1.93
CA ARG A 18 -0.82 15.99 1.43
C ARG A 18 -0.46 17.45 1.12
N GLU A 19 0.50 18.02 1.84
CA GLU A 19 1.02 19.37 1.57
C GLU A 19 1.86 19.40 0.28
N HIS A 20 2.54 18.30 -0.05
CA HIS A 20 3.48 18.23 -1.17
C HIS A 20 2.84 17.76 -2.48
N ILE A 21 1.88 16.84 -2.40
CA ILE A 21 1.14 16.34 -3.56
C ILE A 21 -0.36 16.43 -3.25
N PRO A 22 -1.04 17.48 -3.74
CA PRO A 22 -2.48 17.60 -3.60
C PRO A 22 -3.21 16.38 -4.15
N LEU A 23 -4.31 15.99 -3.49
CA LEU A 23 -5.08 14.81 -3.87
C LEU A 23 -5.55 14.83 -5.33
N GLN A 24 -5.85 16.01 -5.88
CA GLN A 24 -6.27 16.15 -7.28
C GLN A 24 -5.15 15.79 -8.25
N GLU A 25 -3.93 16.24 -8.01
CA GLU A 25 -2.75 15.87 -8.80
C GLU A 25 -2.46 14.38 -8.69
N LEU A 26 -2.54 13.81 -7.48
CA LEU A 26 -2.36 12.37 -7.28
C LEU A 26 -3.40 11.56 -8.08
N LYS A 27 -4.66 11.99 -8.09
CA LYS A 27 -5.71 11.35 -8.90
C LYS A 27 -5.42 11.44 -10.39
N ALA A 28 -4.93 12.57 -10.88
CA ALA A 28 -4.52 12.74 -12.27
C ALA A 28 -3.38 11.78 -12.63
N GLN A 29 -2.35 11.68 -11.79
CA GLN A 29 -1.23 10.75 -11.99
C GLN A 29 -1.70 9.29 -12.03
N VAL A 30 -2.58 8.88 -11.11
CA VAL A 30 -3.15 7.52 -11.07
C VAL A 30 -3.97 7.21 -12.33
N SER A 31 -4.69 8.20 -12.88
CA SER A 31 -5.51 7.99 -14.08
C SER A 31 -4.72 7.63 -15.33
N HIS A 32 -3.42 7.94 -15.36
CA HIS A 32 -2.51 7.62 -16.47
C HIS A 32 -1.81 6.26 -16.30
N LEU A 33 -2.02 5.55 -15.18
CA LEU A 33 -1.41 4.25 -14.96
C LEU A 33 -2.14 3.14 -15.75
N ALA A 34 -1.41 2.08 -16.05
CA ALA A 34 -2.00 0.88 -16.62
C ALA A 34 -3.05 0.28 -15.67
N PRO A 35 -4.04 -0.47 -16.20
CA PRO A 35 -5.02 -1.17 -15.37
C PRO A 35 -4.37 -2.05 -14.31
N THR A 36 -5.00 -2.12 -13.13
CA THR A 36 -4.57 -3.00 -12.05
C THR A 36 -4.69 -4.46 -12.47
N ARG A 37 -3.74 -5.30 -12.02
CA ARG A 37 -3.88 -6.76 -12.12
C ARG A 37 -4.97 -7.25 -11.17
N ASP A 38 -5.67 -8.31 -11.53
CA ASP A 38 -6.64 -8.95 -10.65
C ASP A 38 -5.91 -9.74 -9.55
N PHE A 39 -5.70 -9.07 -8.41
CA PHE A 39 -5.05 -9.68 -7.26
C PHE A 39 -5.91 -10.79 -6.64
N ARG A 40 -7.23 -10.65 -6.64
CA ARG A 40 -8.14 -11.60 -5.98
C ARG A 40 -8.15 -12.93 -6.71
N SER A 41 -8.21 -12.91 -8.05
CA SER A 41 -8.14 -14.13 -8.84
C SER A 41 -6.79 -14.82 -8.68
N ALA A 42 -5.70 -14.06 -8.52
CA ALA A 42 -4.35 -14.59 -8.40
C ALA A 42 -4.10 -15.38 -7.10
N ILE A 43 -4.90 -15.15 -6.04
CA ILE A 43 -4.78 -15.83 -4.74
C ILE A 43 -6.05 -16.60 -4.35
N GLY A 44 -6.92 -16.86 -5.33
CA GLY A 44 -8.21 -17.53 -5.14
C GLY A 44 -8.28 -18.92 -5.77
N THR A 45 -7.14 -19.54 -6.10
CA THR A 45 -7.11 -20.77 -6.89
C THR A 45 -7.37 -21.98 -6.00
N LEU A 46 -8.43 -22.72 -6.31
CA LEU A 46 -8.78 -23.94 -5.56
C LEU A 46 -7.78 -25.07 -5.86
N GLY A 47 -7.44 -25.84 -4.82
CA GLY A 47 -6.63 -27.06 -4.97
C GLY A 47 -5.12 -26.82 -5.09
N GLN A 48 -4.64 -25.60 -4.88
CA GLN A 48 -3.21 -25.28 -4.84
C GLN A 48 -2.87 -24.30 -3.72
N ILE A 49 -1.57 -24.11 -3.48
CA ILE A 49 -1.06 -23.09 -2.56
C ILE A 49 -0.83 -21.80 -3.35
N ASP A 50 -1.51 -20.74 -2.94
CA ASP A 50 -1.26 -19.39 -3.44
C ASP A 50 -0.33 -18.65 -2.47
N LEU A 51 0.77 -18.10 -2.98
CA LEU A 51 1.81 -17.45 -2.17
C LEU A 51 1.88 -15.94 -2.44
N ILE A 52 1.68 -15.14 -1.39
CA ILE A 52 2.02 -13.72 -1.39
C ILE A 52 3.47 -13.59 -0.88
N ALA A 53 4.42 -13.48 -1.79
CA ALA A 53 5.82 -13.31 -1.44
C ALA A 53 6.11 -11.84 -1.04
N GLU A 54 6.24 -11.58 0.27
CA GLU A 54 6.56 -10.26 0.80
C GLU A 54 8.06 -9.92 0.57
N ILE A 55 8.32 -8.77 -0.03
CA ILE A 55 9.65 -8.16 -0.07
C ILE A 55 9.73 -7.10 1.03
N LYS A 56 10.40 -7.43 2.14
CA LYS A 56 10.55 -6.53 3.31
C LYS A 56 11.99 -6.37 3.76
N LYS A 57 12.40 -5.13 4.05
CA LYS A 57 13.77 -4.80 4.47
C LYS A 57 14.05 -5.07 5.95
N LYS A 58 13.13 -4.73 6.86
CA LYS A 58 13.25 -4.89 8.33
C LYS A 58 11.87 -5.06 8.99
N SER A 59 11.81 -5.74 10.13
CA SER A 59 10.63 -5.78 11.03
C SER A 59 10.98 -5.18 12.41
N PRO A 60 9.99 -4.63 13.12
CA PRO A 60 10.13 -4.15 14.50
C PRO A 60 9.99 -5.25 15.57
N SER A 61 9.77 -6.51 15.14
CA SER A 61 9.68 -7.71 15.97
C SER A 61 11.03 -8.17 16.50
#